data_AF-A0A445G4R6-F1
#
_entry.id   AF-A0A445G4R6-F1
#
_cell.length_a   1.000
_cell.length_b   1.000
_cell.length_c   1.000
_cell.angle_alpha   90.00
_cell.angle_beta   90.00
_cell.angle_gamma   90.00
#
_symmetry.space_group_name_H-M   'P 1'
#
loop_
_entity.id
_entity.type
_entity.pdbx_description
1 polymer ?
#
loop_
_entity_poly.entity_id
_entity_poly.type
_entity_poly.pdbx_seq_one_letter_code
_entity_poly.pdbx_strand_id
1 'polypeptide(L)' 'MKKRQVVVKRDYATSSPAVGNIRYGECQKNHAANTGGYAVDGCREFMASACEGTNAALTCAACGCHRNFHKREVLHGVN' A
#
# COMPACT_ATOMS: atom_id res chain seq x y z
N MET A 1 -40.76 -1.64 -14.46
CA MET A 1 -40.04 -2.80 -13.89
C MET A 1 -38.62 -2.35 -13.55
N LYS A 2 -38.15 -2.70 -12.34
CA LYS A 2 -36.81 -2.40 -11.80
C LYS A 2 -35.72 -2.84 -12.81
N LYS A 3 -34.55 -2.20 -12.88
CA LYS A 3 -33.41 -2.57 -12.03
C LYS A 3 -32.39 -1.43 -11.93
N ARG A 4 -32.22 -0.94 -10.69
CA ARG A 4 -31.10 -0.11 -10.25
C ARG A 4 -29.83 -0.96 -10.35
N GLN A 5 -28.80 -0.49 -11.05
CA GLN A 5 -27.47 -1.08 -10.97
C GLN A 5 -26.81 -0.58 -9.68
N VAL A 6 -26.74 -1.45 -8.67
CA VAL A 6 -25.88 -1.25 -7.50
C VAL A 6 -24.54 -1.86 -7.87
N VAL A 7 -23.54 -1.00 -8.14
CA VAL A 7 -22.17 -1.43 -8.39
C VAL A 7 -21.61 -1.88 -7.03
N VAL A 8 -21.44 -3.18 -6.86
CA VAL A 8 -20.87 -3.77 -5.65
C VAL A 8 -19.42 -3.30 -5.54
N LYS A 9 -19.15 -2.51 -4.50
CA LYS A 9 -17.81 -2.13 -4.06
C LYS A 9 -17.13 -3.41 -3.58
N ARG A 10 -16.25 -3.98 -4.41
CA ARG A 10 -15.38 -5.08 -3.98
C ARG A 10 -14.31 -4.48 -3.08
N ASP A 11 -14.54 -4.55 -1.78
CA ASP A 11 -13.49 -4.45 -0.79
C ASP A 11 -12.62 -5.70 -0.96
N TYR A 12 -11.63 -5.63 -1.85
CA TYR A 12 -10.66 -6.70 -2.07
C TYR A 12 -9.63 -6.66 -0.93
N ALA A 13 -10.10 -6.90 0.29
CA ALA A 13 -9.25 -7.41 1.34
C ALA A 13 -9.01 -8.88 1.00
N THR A 14 -7.89 -9.15 0.33
CA THR A 14 -7.35 -10.48 0.02
C THR A 14 -7.33 -11.33 1.30
N SER A 15 -8.38 -12.13 1.48
CA SER A 15 -8.46 -13.17 2.50
C SER A 15 -8.00 -14.49 1.86
N SER A 16 -6.68 -14.68 1.81
CA SER A 16 -6.08 -15.97 1.45
C SER A 16 -5.23 -16.44 2.63
N PRO A 17 -5.66 -17.48 3.37
CA PRO A 17 -4.93 -17.97 4.53
C PRO A 17 -3.87 -18.98 4.06
N ALA A 18 -2.62 -18.54 3.80
CA ALA A 18 -1.47 -19.47 3.67
C ALA A 18 -0.07 -18.82 3.54
N VAL A 19 0.06 -17.51 3.31
CA VAL A 19 1.36 -16.82 3.29
C VAL A 19 1.20 -15.59 4.16
N GLY A 20 1.97 -15.49 5.25
CA GLY A 20 1.81 -14.43 6.26
C GLY A 20 1.48 -13.08 5.62
N ASN A 21 0.32 -12.51 5.95
CA ASN A 21 -0.22 -11.36 5.26
C ASN A 21 0.80 -10.22 5.33
N ILE A 22 1.48 -9.93 4.22
CA ILE A 22 2.46 -8.85 4.17
C ILE A 22 1.73 -7.54 3.99
N ARG A 23 1.95 -6.62 4.92
CA ARG A 23 1.54 -5.22 4.82
C ARG A 23 2.77 -4.33 4.64
N TYR A 24 2.57 -3.21 3.98
CA TYR A 24 3.58 -2.19 3.81
C TYR A 24 3.13 -0.98 4.62
N GLY A 25 3.85 -0.68 5.70
CA GLY A 25 3.52 0.37 6.66
C GLY A 25 4.22 1.68 6.31
N GLU A 26 5.07 2.14 7.23
CA GLU A 26 5.66 3.47 7.16
C GLU A 26 6.63 3.68 5.99
N CYS A 27 6.57 4.84 5.31
CA CYS A 27 7.58 5.20 4.30
C CYS A 27 8.88 5.67 4.98
N GLN A 28 10.00 5.03 4.62
CA GLN A 28 11.33 5.31 5.16
C GLN A 28 12.26 6.01 4.14
N LYS A 29 11.72 6.48 3.00
CA LYS A 29 12.53 7.20 2.01
C LYS A 29 12.90 8.59 2.53
N ASN A 30 14.18 8.92 2.53
CA ASN A 30 14.62 10.30 2.69
C ASN A 30 14.37 11.09 1.38
N HIS A 31 13.46 12.06 1.44
CA HIS A 31 13.13 12.95 0.32
C HIS A 31 14.10 14.13 0.19
N ALA A 32 14.78 14.52 1.28
CA ALA A 32 15.73 15.63 1.29
C ALA A 32 17.19 15.20 1.07
N ALA A 33 17.45 13.91 0.81
CA ALA A 33 18.81 13.37 0.65
C ALA A 33 19.63 14.14 -0.41
N ASN A 34 18.99 14.51 -1.53
CA ASN A 34 19.66 15.24 -2.62
C ASN A 34 20.03 16.69 -2.25
N THR A 35 19.36 17.26 -1.24
CA THR A 35 19.62 18.61 -0.72
C THR A 35 20.57 18.58 0.49
N GLY A 36 21.07 17.40 0.88
CA GLY A 36 21.89 17.23 2.08
C GLY A 36 21.10 17.25 3.39
N GLY A 37 19.77 17.15 3.33
CA GLY A 37 18.89 17.12 4.49
C GLY A 37 18.33 15.72 4.80
N TYR A 38 17.53 15.64 5.86
CA TYR A 38 16.75 14.46 6.21
C TYR A 38 15.29 14.83 6.41
N ALA A 39 14.43 14.37 5.51
CA ALA A 39 12.98 14.55 5.61
C ALA A 39 12.29 13.30 5.06
N VAL A 40 11.44 12.68 5.87
CA VAL A 40 10.61 11.54 5.48
C VAL A 40 9.16 12.00 5.39
N ASP A 41 8.42 11.50 4.40
CA ASP A 41 7.00 11.87 4.22
C ASP A 41 6.11 11.30 5.34
N GLY A 42 6.53 10.18 5.95
CA GLY A 42 5.85 9.63 7.13
C GLY A 42 4.47 9.03 6.84
N CYS A 43 4.18 8.64 5.58
CA CYS A 43 3.04 7.79 5.25
C CYS A 43 2.95 6.64 6.25
N ARG A 44 1.79 6.41 6.88
CA ARG A 44 1.63 5.35 7.89
C ARG A 44 1.19 4.01 7.32
N GLU A 45 0.57 4.03 6.14
CA GLU A 45 0.08 2.87 5.43
C GLU A 45 0.36 3.03 3.93
N PHE A 46 0.79 1.97 3.27
CA PHE A 46 0.96 1.96 1.82
C PHE A 46 -0.41 1.90 1.12
N MET A 47 -0.67 2.88 0.26
CA MET A 47 -1.84 2.90 -0.61
C MET A 47 -1.39 2.77 -2.06
N ALA A 48 -1.74 1.66 -2.71
CA ALA A 48 -1.43 1.47 -4.13
C ALA A 48 -2.13 2.54 -4.99
N SER A 49 -1.40 3.12 -5.95
CA SER A 49 -1.95 4.18 -6.81
C SER A 49 -2.88 3.67 -7.92
N ALA A 50 -2.88 2.37 -8.19
CA ALA A 50 -3.66 1.75 -9.25
C ALA A 50 -4.00 0.27 -8.95
N CYS A 51 -4.76 -0.34 -9.86
CA CYS A 51 -5.19 -1.74 -9.78
C CYS A 51 -4.01 -2.72 -9.73
N GLU A 52 -4.17 -3.80 -8.96
CA GLU A 52 -3.18 -4.88 -8.84
C GLU A 52 -2.76 -5.42 -10.23
N GLY A 53 -1.47 -5.74 -10.36
CA GLY A 53 -0.87 -6.20 -11.62
C GLY A 53 -0.35 -5.08 -12.53
N THR A 54 -0.56 -3.81 -12.17
CA THR A 54 0.05 -2.67 -12.87
C THR A 54 1.31 -2.17 -12.15
N ASN A 55 2.24 -1.55 -12.88
CA ASN A 55 3.41 -0.91 -12.26
C ASN A 55 3.01 0.16 -11.23
N ALA A 56 1.91 0.87 -11.47
CA ALA A 56 1.39 1.88 -10.56
C ALA A 56 0.84 1.29 -9.24
N ALA A 57 0.52 -0.01 -9.19
CA ALA A 57 0.20 -0.69 -7.93
C ALA A 57 1.39 -0.83 -6.98
N LEU A 58 2.62 -0.67 -7.49
CA LEU A 58 3.85 -0.71 -6.71
C LEU A 58 4.24 0.65 -6.14
N THR A 59 3.48 1.71 -6.47
CA THR A 59 3.75 3.09 -6.08
C THR A 59 2.70 3.57 -5.09
N CYS A 60 3.17 4.22 -4.02
CA CYS A 60 2.32 4.80 -2.99
C CYS A 60 1.63 6.06 -3.51
N ALA A 61 0.30 6.11 -3.41
CA ALA A 61 -0.52 7.24 -3.84
C ALA A 61 -0.28 8.50 -3.01
N ALA A 62 0.18 8.35 -1.76
CA ALA A 62 0.41 9.46 -0.84
C ALA A 62 1.78 10.12 -1.05
N CYS A 63 2.87 9.35 -1.08
CA CYS A 63 4.23 9.89 -1.18
C CYS A 63 4.93 9.66 -2.52
N GLY A 64 4.29 8.98 -3.47
CA GLY A 64 4.87 8.62 -4.77
C GLY A 64 6.04 7.62 -4.68
N CYS A 65 6.33 7.07 -3.51
CA CYS A 65 7.44 6.14 -3.32
C CYS A 65 7.04 4.72 -3.71
N HIS A 66 8.00 3.96 -4.22
CA HIS A 66 7.81 2.53 -4.43
C HIS A 66 7.61 1.81 -3.09
N ARG A 67 6.78 0.75 -3.06
CA ARG A 67 6.48 -0.06 -1.87
C ARG A 67 7.71 -0.60 -1.13
N ASN A 68 8.86 -0.73 -1.80
CA ASN A 68 10.12 -1.15 -1.17
C ASN A 68 10.67 -0.12 -0.18
N PHE A 69 10.30 1.15 -0.31
CA PHE A 69 10.63 2.17 0.69
C PHE A 69 9.67 2.16 1.88
N HIS A 70 8.59 1.38 1.81
CA HIS A 70 7.70 1.18 2.93
C HIS A 70 8.11 -0.04 3.74
N LYS A 71 8.06 0.09 5.06
CA LYS A 71 8.41 -0.97 6.00
C LYS A 71 7.53 -2.20 5.74
N ARG A 72 8.17 -3.33 5.48
CA ARG A 72 7.50 -4.62 5.29
C ARG A 72 7.13 -5.21 6.65
N GLU A 73 5.85 -5.36 6.90
CA GLU A 73 5.31 -5.96 8.12
C GLU A 73 4.67 -7.30 7.77
N VAL A 74 5.23 -8.37 8.34
CA VAL A 74 4.67 -9.72 8.20
C VAL A 74 3.67 -9.90 9.33
N LEU A 75 2.39 -9.98 8.98
CA LEU A 75 1.37 -10.39 9.95
C LEU A 75 1.52 -11.89 10.18
N HIS A 76 2.30 -12.25 11.18
CA HIS A 76 2.28 -13.59 11.74
C HIS A 76 0.92 -13.77 12.42
N GLY A 77 0.15 -14.76 11.98
CA GLY A 77 -1.13 -15.09 12.62
C GLY A 77 -0.89 -15.32 14.10
N VAL A 78 -1.49 -14.48 14.94
CA VAL A 78 -1.58 -14.73 16.39
C VAL A 78 -2.39 -16.01 16.56
N ASN A 79 -1.82 -17.01 17.26
CA ASN A 79 -2.59 -18.18 17.71
C ASN A 79 -3.51 -17.76 18.86
#